data_AF-A0A221W639-F1
#
_entry.id   AF-A0A221W639-F1
#
_cell.length_a   1.000
_cell.length_b   1.000
_cell.length_c   1.000
_cell.angle_alpha   90.00
_cell.angle_beta   90.00
_cell.angle_gamma   90.00
#
_symmetry.space_group_name_H-M   'P 1'
#
loop_
_entity.id
_entity.type
_entity.pdbx_description
1 polymer ?
#
loop_
_entity_poly.entity_id
_entity_poly.type
_entity_poly.pdbx_seq_one_letter_code
_entity_poly.pdbx_strand_id
1 'polypeptide(L)'
;MATWDEIRQWRPDMIGQVGDHLSAQNKLVVGLQDELDGAKPAEWGGDAAEAAESDLRARRQALEDLVARLSAAVTIIDDTERAVQDLVRSVEATEEHALRNGYRIENGEVVETADSEGFLMLMTLHAEVQGILGRAATIDTELNSVLAHILSGEIDDAGATTLAEAAEAGEDRIVDEQRHRDLLAEYQVRTDDTTMWPTGLAGWIAELRDIPQERLTQTEAQMLDDLQKRKGLLGLQEFGDIRQDALHVSESMFEGKGGTDGHADAFRHAYWNALMTQRYGEQWAGEFATAHERNPAGHHIPVAMDLHNNEVGREIAGANPDASSEELAALVEQAVTDGRMVVIDKNDTLVPSNQVNPGETRDTSGDPWPTDNPGRGDDHDPGEPSATPDQY
;
A
#
# COMPACT_ATOMS: atom_id res chain seq x y z
N MET A 1 -13.49 -19.52 -3.31
CA MET A 1 -13.92 -19.08 -1.97
C MET A 1 -14.35 -20.29 -1.18
N ALA A 2 -13.81 -20.45 0.03
CA ALA A 2 -14.18 -21.53 0.94
C ALA A 2 -15.61 -21.35 1.47
N THR A 3 -16.31 -22.46 1.65
CA THR A 3 -17.63 -22.53 2.27
C THR A 3 -17.51 -22.57 3.79
N TRP A 4 -18.61 -22.24 4.48
CA TRP A 4 -18.68 -22.32 5.96
C TRP A 4 -18.26 -23.70 6.50
N ASP A 5 -18.73 -24.77 5.86
CA ASP A 5 -18.45 -26.15 6.26
C ASP A 5 -16.99 -26.55 5.99
N GLU A 6 -16.33 -25.95 5.00
CA GLU A 6 -14.91 -26.13 4.74
C GLU A 6 -14.06 -25.40 5.78
N ILE A 7 -14.41 -24.15 6.13
CA ILE A 7 -13.69 -23.35 7.15
C ILE A 7 -13.73 -24.06 8.49
N ARG A 8 -14.87 -24.67 8.85
CA ARG A 8 -15.00 -25.49 10.07
C ARG A 8 -14.02 -26.66 10.13
N GLN A 9 -13.55 -27.14 8.99
CA GLN A 9 -12.61 -28.26 8.89
C GLN A 9 -11.15 -27.80 8.86
N TRP A 10 -10.88 -26.49 8.82
CA TRP A 10 -9.52 -25.97 8.87
C TRP A 10 -8.87 -26.29 10.20
N ARG A 11 -7.60 -26.70 10.15
CA ARG A 11 -6.87 -27.21 11.32
C ARG A 11 -5.64 -26.35 11.59
N PRO A 12 -5.75 -25.30 12.43
CA PRO A 12 -4.62 -24.42 12.74
C PRO A 12 -3.43 -25.21 13.32
N ASP A 13 -3.68 -26.19 14.20
CA ASP A 13 -2.62 -27.03 14.78
C ASP A 13 -1.76 -27.78 13.74
N MET A 14 -2.32 -28.09 12.56
CA MET A 14 -1.56 -28.73 11.47
C MET A 14 -0.70 -27.73 10.71
N ILE A 15 -1.17 -26.49 10.58
CA ILE A 15 -0.42 -25.38 9.99
C ILE A 15 0.77 -25.07 10.90
N GLY A 16 0.54 -24.95 12.21
CA GLY A 16 1.60 -24.73 13.20
C GLY A 16 2.67 -25.82 13.20
N GLN A 17 2.31 -27.10 13.02
CA GLN A 17 3.30 -28.18 12.87
C GLN A 17 4.20 -28.01 11.64
N VAL A 18 3.68 -27.46 10.54
CA VAL A 18 4.47 -27.13 9.35
C VAL A 18 5.37 -25.93 9.63
N GLY A 19 4.83 -24.89 10.29
CA GLY A 19 5.59 -23.71 10.74
C GLY A 19 6.76 -24.09 11.63
N ASP A 20 6.54 -24.93 12.66
CA ASP A 20 7.56 -25.46 13.55
C ASP A 20 8.67 -26.21 12.79
N HIS A 21 8.30 -27.02 11.80
CA HIS A 21 9.26 -27.75 10.99
C HIS A 21 10.12 -26.81 10.14
N LEU A 22 9.48 -25.85 9.47
CA LEU A 22 10.17 -24.83 8.66
C LEU A 22 11.09 -23.97 9.54
N SER A 23 10.61 -23.54 10.70
CA SER A 23 11.39 -22.76 11.68
C SER A 23 12.63 -23.53 12.15
N ALA A 24 12.50 -24.84 12.39
CA ALA A 24 13.63 -25.69 12.73
C ALA A 24 14.64 -25.80 11.58
N GLN A 25 14.19 -25.94 10.32
CA GLN A 25 15.10 -25.93 9.17
C GLN A 25 15.79 -24.58 9.00
N ASN A 26 15.05 -23.48 9.11
CA ASN A 26 15.60 -22.13 8.97
C ASN A 26 16.72 -21.88 9.99
N LYS A 27 16.49 -22.24 11.26
CA LYS A 27 17.51 -22.14 12.33
C LYS A 27 18.77 -22.95 12.04
N LEU A 28 18.63 -24.12 11.41
CA LEU A 28 19.79 -24.93 11.01
C LEU A 28 20.61 -24.23 9.92
N VAL A 29 19.95 -23.61 8.93
CA VAL A 29 20.64 -22.91 7.85
C VAL A 29 21.31 -21.65 8.38
N VAL A 30 20.59 -20.79 9.10
CA VAL A 30 21.14 -19.57 9.75
C VAL A 30 22.32 -19.90 10.65
N GLY A 31 22.25 -21.03 11.37
CA GLY A 31 23.32 -21.51 12.25
C GLY A 31 24.64 -21.85 11.55
N LEU A 32 24.68 -21.96 10.21
CA LEU A 32 25.90 -22.23 9.44
C LEU A 32 26.83 -21.01 9.28
N GLN A 33 26.44 -19.84 9.80
CA GLN A 33 27.20 -18.60 9.65
C GLN A 33 28.65 -18.74 10.14
N ASP A 34 28.85 -19.32 11.33
CA ASP A 34 30.17 -19.49 11.94
C ASP A 34 31.06 -20.44 11.11
N GLU A 35 30.50 -21.53 10.57
CA GLU A 35 31.22 -22.43 9.68
C GLU A 35 31.62 -21.77 8.36
N LEU A 36 30.74 -20.92 7.80
CA LEU A 36 31.02 -20.18 6.57
C LEU A 36 32.11 -19.12 6.77
N ASP A 37 32.09 -18.41 7.89
CA ASP A 37 33.10 -17.40 8.23
C ASP A 37 34.46 -18.04 8.58
N GLY A 38 34.45 -19.24 9.15
CA GLY A 38 35.64 -20.03 9.47
C GLY A 38 36.24 -20.83 8.30
N ALA A 39 35.63 -20.82 7.11
CA ALA A 39 35.97 -21.72 6.02
C ALA A 39 37.35 -21.49 5.35
N LYS A 40 37.99 -20.32 5.56
CA LYS A 40 39.26 -19.96 4.91
C LYS A 40 40.48 -20.19 5.82
N PRO A 41 41.43 -21.08 5.46
CA PRO A 41 42.71 -21.19 6.14
C PRO A 41 43.57 -19.94 5.91
N ALA A 42 44.11 -19.35 6.98
CA ALA A 42 44.85 -18.08 6.94
C ALA A 42 46.10 -18.08 6.03
N GLU A 43 46.71 -19.25 5.81
CA GLU A 43 47.98 -19.38 5.07
C GLU A 43 47.81 -19.92 3.64
N TRP A 44 46.56 -20.15 3.18
CA TRP A 44 46.30 -20.69 1.84
C TRP A 44 46.04 -19.56 0.83
N GLY A 45 46.92 -19.46 -0.18
CA GLY A 45 46.85 -18.43 -1.23
C GLY A 45 47.21 -18.96 -2.63
N GLY A 46 47.07 -18.09 -3.64
CA GLY A 46 47.26 -18.40 -5.07
C GLY A 46 45.94 -18.72 -5.78
N ASP A 47 46.01 -18.97 -7.09
CA ASP A 47 44.84 -19.08 -7.99
C ASP A 47 43.77 -20.08 -7.50
N ALA A 48 44.20 -21.20 -6.90
CA ALA A 48 43.28 -22.20 -6.36
C ALA A 48 42.51 -21.72 -5.12
N ALA A 49 43.16 -20.92 -4.27
CA ALA A 49 42.52 -20.32 -3.10
C ALA A 49 41.54 -19.22 -3.52
N GLU A 50 41.89 -18.41 -4.52
CA GLU A 50 40.99 -17.39 -5.09
C GLU A 50 39.76 -18.01 -5.75
N ALA A 51 39.94 -19.10 -6.51
CA ALA A 51 38.83 -19.85 -7.10
C ALA A 51 37.89 -20.45 -6.03
N ALA A 52 38.45 -21.03 -4.96
CA ALA A 52 37.67 -21.56 -3.85
C ALA A 52 36.93 -20.45 -3.09
N GLU A 53 37.53 -19.28 -2.92
CA GLU A 53 36.90 -18.12 -2.28
C GLU A 53 35.72 -17.60 -3.12
N SER A 54 35.86 -17.57 -4.46
CA SER A 54 34.76 -17.24 -5.36
C SER A 54 33.62 -18.25 -5.29
N ASP A 55 33.91 -19.56 -5.23
CA ASP A 55 32.90 -20.62 -5.09
C ASP A 55 32.18 -20.52 -3.74
N LEU A 56 32.91 -20.24 -2.66
CA LEU A 56 32.35 -20.03 -1.33
C LEU A 56 31.42 -18.80 -1.30
N ARG A 57 31.82 -17.67 -1.91
CA ARG A 57 30.93 -16.49 -2.03
C ARG A 57 29.63 -16.81 -2.77
N ALA A 58 29.71 -17.52 -3.89
CA ALA A 58 28.53 -17.91 -4.65
C ALA A 58 27.59 -18.85 -3.85
N ARG A 59 28.17 -19.76 -3.05
CA ARG A 59 27.39 -20.63 -2.15
C ARG A 59 26.79 -19.87 -0.97
N ARG A 60 27.49 -18.85 -0.45
CA ARG A 60 26.99 -17.97 0.61
C ARG A 60 25.76 -17.21 0.12
N GLN A 61 25.85 -16.55 -1.04
CA GLN A 61 24.70 -15.88 -1.67
C GLN A 61 23.51 -16.81 -1.82
N ALA A 62 23.73 -18.02 -2.35
CA ALA A 62 22.64 -18.99 -2.53
C ALA A 62 22.01 -19.45 -1.20
N LEU A 63 22.77 -19.43 -0.09
CA LEU A 63 22.25 -19.71 1.25
C LEU A 63 21.52 -18.50 1.82
N GLU A 64 22.00 -17.28 1.60
CA GLU A 64 21.32 -16.03 1.96
C GLU A 64 19.94 -15.97 1.28
N ASP A 65 19.86 -16.17 -0.03
CA ASP A 65 18.59 -16.25 -0.77
C ASP A 65 17.66 -17.36 -0.26
N LEU A 66 18.23 -18.50 0.16
CA LEU A 66 17.44 -19.61 0.69
C LEU A 66 16.88 -19.27 2.07
N VAL A 67 17.69 -18.64 2.92
CA VAL A 67 17.29 -18.22 4.27
C VAL A 67 16.21 -17.17 4.19
N ALA A 68 16.32 -16.16 3.32
CA ALA A 68 15.27 -15.15 3.13
C ALA A 68 13.93 -15.81 2.78
N ARG A 69 13.93 -16.72 1.81
CA ARG A 69 12.71 -17.47 1.43
C ARG A 69 12.17 -18.37 2.54
N LEU A 70 13.05 -19.02 3.32
CA LEU A 70 12.64 -19.85 4.45
C LEU A 70 12.04 -19.01 5.57
N SER A 71 12.63 -17.87 5.89
CA SER A 71 12.10 -16.91 6.85
C SER A 71 10.74 -16.38 6.42
N ALA A 72 10.61 -15.92 5.17
CA ALA A 72 9.33 -15.50 4.61
C ALA A 72 8.26 -16.61 4.73
N ALA A 73 8.62 -17.86 4.41
CA ALA A 73 7.73 -19.01 4.54
C ALA A 73 7.32 -19.29 5.99
N VAL A 74 8.25 -19.17 6.95
CA VAL A 74 7.94 -19.33 8.37
C VAL A 74 6.95 -18.26 8.83
N THR A 75 7.22 -16.99 8.51
CA THR A 75 6.39 -15.87 8.92
C THR A 75 4.96 -15.99 8.40
N ILE A 76 4.77 -16.23 7.10
CA ILE A 76 3.41 -16.34 6.54
C ILE A 76 2.64 -17.55 7.08
N ILE A 77 3.32 -18.67 7.35
CA ILE A 77 2.69 -19.87 7.91
C ILE A 77 2.27 -19.64 9.37
N ASP A 78 3.11 -18.98 10.17
CA ASP A 78 2.80 -18.61 11.55
C ASP A 78 1.63 -17.61 11.61
N ASP A 79 1.61 -16.61 10.73
CA ASP A 79 0.51 -15.64 10.65
C ASP A 79 -0.79 -16.30 10.18
N THR A 80 -0.70 -17.18 9.19
CA THR A 80 -1.84 -18.00 8.73
C THR A 80 -2.38 -18.88 9.85
N GLU A 81 -1.53 -19.52 10.64
CA GLU A 81 -1.96 -20.34 11.79
C GLU A 81 -2.81 -19.50 12.75
N ARG A 82 -2.32 -18.33 13.15
CA ARG A 82 -3.02 -17.42 14.08
C ARG A 82 -4.34 -16.95 13.47
N ALA A 83 -4.34 -16.53 12.22
CA ALA A 83 -5.52 -16.05 11.53
C ALA A 83 -6.60 -17.15 11.38
N VAL A 84 -6.20 -18.37 11.03
CA VAL A 84 -7.09 -19.53 10.95
C VAL A 84 -7.62 -19.90 12.34
N GLN A 85 -6.79 -19.85 13.37
CA GLN A 85 -7.22 -20.11 14.75
C GLN A 85 -8.29 -19.11 15.21
N ASP A 86 -8.11 -17.83 14.91
CA ASP A 86 -9.07 -16.77 15.22
C ASP A 86 -10.36 -16.91 14.42
N LEU A 87 -10.26 -17.29 13.14
CA LEU A 87 -11.40 -17.50 12.27
C LEU A 87 -12.25 -18.69 12.72
N VAL A 88 -11.63 -19.83 13.04
CA VAL A 88 -12.32 -21.03 13.55
C VAL A 88 -13.03 -20.71 14.87
N ARG A 89 -12.37 -19.99 15.78
CA ARG A 89 -13.02 -19.50 17.02
C ARG A 89 -14.20 -18.57 16.75
N SER A 90 -14.09 -17.71 15.72
CA SER A 90 -15.19 -16.84 15.31
C SER A 90 -16.38 -17.63 14.75
N VAL A 91 -16.11 -18.65 13.93
CA VAL A 91 -17.15 -19.58 13.41
C VAL A 91 -17.89 -20.24 14.56
N GLU A 92 -17.19 -20.82 15.53
CA GLU A 92 -17.79 -21.47 16.70
C GLU A 92 -18.64 -20.47 17.52
N ALA A 93 -18.12 -19.27 17.76
CA ALA A 93 -18.84 -18.23 18.49
C ALA A 93 -20.12 -17.76 17.76
N THR A 94 -20.07 -17.58 16.44
CA THR A 94 -21.22 -17.16 15.62
C THR A 94 -22.25 -18.28 15.48
N GLU A 95 -21.83 -19.55 15.40
CA GLU A 95 -22.75 -20.70 15.46
C GLU A 95 -23.49 -20.77 16.81
N GLU A 96 -22.77 -20.60 17.93
CA GLU A 96 -23.41 -20.53 19.25
C GLU A 96 -24.35 -19.34 19.37
N HIS A 97 -23.97 -18.19 18.82
CA HIS A 97 -24.79 -16.98 18.81
C HIS A 97 -26.08 -17.18 18.01
N ALA A 98 -25.99 -17.78 16.81
CA ALA A 98 -27.13 -18.14 16.00
C ALA A 98 -28.08 -19.10 16.75
N LEU A 99 -27.54 -20.19 17.32
CA LEU A 99 -28.33 -21.20 18.03
C LEU A 99 -29.09 -20.63 19.23
N ARG A 100 -28.47 -19.72 20.00
CA ARG A 100 -29.11 -19.08 21.16
C ARG A 100 -30.30 -18.19 20.78
N ASN A 101 -30.31 -17.66 19.55
CA ASN A 101 -31.35 -16.76 19.05
C ASN A 101 -32.33 -17.45 18.08
N GLY A 102 -32.34 -18.80 18.02
CA GLY A 102 -33.26 -19.54 17.17
C GLY A 102 -32.89 -19.53 15.69
N TYR A 103 -31.60 -19.42 15.37
CA TYR A 103 -31.06 -19.53 14.02
C TYR A 103 -30.07 -20.69 13.92
N ARG A 104 -29.82 -21.15 12.69
CA ARG A 104 -28.74 -22.08 12.35
C ARG A 104 -28.01 -21.55 11.13
N ILE A 105 -26.76 -21.95 10.96
CA ILE A 105 -25.96 -21.56 9.78
C ILE A 105 -25.76 -22.80 8.93
N GLU A 106 -26.12 -22.72 7.66
CA GLU A 106 -25.93 -23.81 6.69
C GLU A 106 -25.22 -23.26 5.45
N ASN A 107 -24.04 -23.79 5.12
CA ASN A 107 -23.28 -23.38 3.93
C ASN A 107 -23.07 -21.85 3.79
N GLY A 108 -22.99 -21.12 4.90
CA GLY A 108 -22.83 -19.66 4.89
C GLY A 108 -24.14 -18.87 4.79
N GLU A 109 -25.29 -19.54 4.90
CA GLU A 109 -26.61 -18.88 5.00
C GLU A 109 -27.19 -19.03 6.40
N VAL A 110 -27.77 -17.94 6.91
CA VAL A 110 -28.49 -17.93 8.19
C VAL A 110 -29.92 -18.42 7.94
N VAL A 111 -30.29 -19.53 8.57
CA VAL A 111 -31.60 -20.17 8.43
C VAL A 111 -32.37 -20.05 9.75
N GLU A 112 -33.61 -19.59 9.67
CA GLU A 112 -34.53 -19.51 10.81
C GLU A 112 -34.92 -20.89 11.34
N THR A 113 -35.09 -21.00 12.66
CA THR A 113 -35.72 -22.14 13.33
C THR A 113 -37.04 -21.71 13.97
N ALA A 114 -37.75 -22.63 14.65
CA ALA A 114 -39.11 -22.40 15.14
C ALA A 114 -39.25 -21.23 16.14
N ASP A 115 -38.16 -20.83 16.80
CA ASP A 115 -38.11 -19.79 17.83
C ASP A 115 -37.16 -18.63 17.46
N SER A 116 -37.09 -18.24 16.17
CA SER A 116 -36.18 -17.18 15.69
C SER A 116 -36.49 -15.80 16.29
N GLU A 117 -35.47 -15.12 16.82
CA GLU A 117 -35.59 -13.73 17.25
C GLU A 117 -35.54 -12.80 16.03
N GLY A 118 -36.63 -12.11 15.69
CA GLY A 118 -36.78 -10.94 14.81
C GLY A 118 -35.73 -10.55 13.73
N PHE A 119 -36.21 -9.89 12.65
CA PHE A 119 -35.43 -9.46 11.48
C PHE A 119 -34.07 -8.77 11.75
N LEU A 120 -33.94 -7.96 12.81
CA LEU A 120 -32.66 -7.28 13.11
C LEU A 120 -31.54 -8.27 13.45
N MET A 121 -31.84 -9.33 14.21
CA MET A 121 -30.86 -10.36 14.56
C MET A 121 -30.43 -11.16 13.33
N LEU A 122 -31.37 -11.48 12.43
CA LEU A 122 -31.07 -12.13 11.16
C LEU A 122 -30.06 -11.30 10.34
N MET A 123 -30.25 -9.98 10.26
CA MET A 123 -29.33 -9.09 9.53
C MET A 123 -27.95 -9.03 10.19
N THR A 124 -27.88 -8.99 11.52
CA THR A 124 -26.61 -9.02 12.26
C THR A 124 -25.85 -10.33 12.01
N LEU A 125 -26.53 -11.47 12.15
CA LEU A 125 -25.92 -12.78 11.88
C LEU A 125 -25.49 -12.92 10.42
N HIS A 126 -26.27 -12.38 9.48
CA HIS A 126 -25.88 -12.37 8.07
C HIS A 126 -24.58 -11.58 7.85
N ALA A 127 -24.47 -10.38 8.43
CA ALA A 127 -23.25 -9.57 8.36
C ALA A 127 -22.04 -10.27 9.01
N GLU A 128 -22.22 -10.90 10.18
CA GLU A 128 -21.18 -11.69 10.84
C GLU A 128 -20.70 -12.86 9.97
N VAL A 129 -21.63 -13.60 9.36
CA VAL A 129 -21.32 -14.73 8.48
C VAL A 129 -20.58 -14.27 7.23
N GLN A 130 -21.04 -13.22 6.56
CA GLN A 130 -20.36 -12.66 5.39
C GLN A 130 -18.96 -12.13 5.75
N GLY A 131 -18.82 -11.49 6.92
CA GLY A 131 -17.51 -11.04 7.41
C GLY A 131 -16.54 -12.21 7.67
N ILE A 132 -17.03 -13.33 8.20
CA ILE A 132 -16.22 -14.55 8.38
C ILE A 132 -15.81 -15.15 7.02
N LEU A 133 -16.74 -15.27 6.06
CA LEU A 133 -16.42 -15.78 4.72
C LEU A 133 -15.42 -14.87 3.98
N GLY A 134 -15.56 -13.56 4.13
CA GLY A 134 -14.62 -12.57 3.60
C GLY A 134 -13.22 -12.76 4.19
N ARG A 135 -13.10 -12.83 5.53
CA ARG A 135 -11.82 -13.10 6.20
C ARG A 135 -11.19 -14.43 5.77
N ALA A 136 -11.99 -15.47 5.58
CA ALA A 136 -11.51 -16.76 5.07
C ALA A 136 -10.91 -16.64 3.66
N ALA A 137 -11.57 -15.89 2.77
CA ALA A 137 -11.08 -15.65 1.42
C ALA A 137 -9.78 -14.82 1.42
N THR A 138 -9.66 -13.85 2.33
CA THR A 138 -8.42 -13.09 2.55
C THR A 138 -7.30 -14.04 2.95
N ILE A 139 -7.43 -14.79 4.05
CA ILE A 139 -6.38 -15.74 4.52
C ILE A 139 -5.88 -16.66 3.39
N ASP A 140 -6.80 -17.23 2.60
CA ASP A 140 -6.44 -18.13 1.49
C ASP A 140 -5.68 -17.40 0.37
N THR A 141 -6.15 -16.21 0.00
CA THR A 141 -5.51 -15.39 -1.05
C THR A 141 -4.12 -14.93 -0.61
N GLU A 142 -3.99 -14.48 0.64
CA GLU A 142 -2.74 -13.99 1.21
C GLU A 142 -1.67 -15.09 1.26
N LEU A 143 -2.01 -16.25 1.83
CA LEU A 143 -1.11 -17.40 1.87
C LEU A 143 -0.70 -17.84 0.47
N ASN A 144 -1.65 -17.96 -0.45
CA ASN A 144 -1.37 -18.44 -1.80
C ASN A 144 -0.48 -17.46 -2.59
N SER A 145 -0.68 -16.15 -2.44
CA SER A 145 0.13 -15.13 -3.11
C SER A 145 1.58 -15.18 -2.63
N VAL A 146 1.79 -15.16 -1.32
CA VAL A 146 3.14 -15.18 -0.72
C VAL A 146 3.87 -16.47 -1.10
N LEU A 147 3.20 -17.62 -1.02
CA LEU A 147 3.80 -18.90 -1.44
C LEU A 147 4.17 -18.90 -2.92
N ALA A 148 3.39 -18.24 -3.79
CA ALA A 148 3.73 -18.12 -5.20
C ALA A 148 5.03 -17.30 -5.39
N HIS A 149 5.18 -16.16 -4.70
CA HIS A 149 6.40 -15.34 -4.74
C HIS A 149 7.63 -16.07 -4.19
N ILE A 150 7.47 -16.84 -3.10
CA ILE A 150 8.53 -17.69 -2.56
C ILE A 150 8.97 -18.75 -3.59
N LEU A 151 8.01 -19.39 -4.25
CA LEU A 151 8.27 -20.47 -5.22
C LEU A 151 8.80 -19.96 -6.57
N SER A 152 8.44 -18.74 -6.98
CA SER A 152 8.99 -18.11 -8.19
C SER A 152 10.40 -17.55 -7.97
N GLY A 153 10.82 -17.37 -6.70
CA GLY A 153 12.12 -16.83 -6.33
C GLY A 153 12.16 -15.30 -6.39
N GLU A 154 11.01 -14.65 -6.26
CA GLU A 154 10.89 -13.18 -6.20
C GLU A 154 11.28 -12.62 -4.83
N ILE A 155 11.32 -13.46 -3.79
CA ILE A 155 11.91 -13.11 -2.50
C ILE A 155 13.40 -13.44 -2.52
N ASP A 156 14.23 -12.39 -2.48
CA ASP A 156 15.68 -12.46 -2.36
C ASP A 156 16.14 -12.00 -0.96
N ASP A 157 17.46 -11.94 -0.76
CA ASP A 157 18.09 -11.55 0.51
C ASP A 157 18.24 -10.04 0.70
N ALA A 158 17.70 -9.22 -0.22
CA ALA A 158 17.84 -7.77 -0.26
C ALA A 158 19.30 -7.27 -0.16
N GLY A 159 20.27 -8.06 -0.64
CA GLY A 159 21.69 -7.71 -0.56
C GLY A 159 22.32 -7.88 0.82
N ALA A 160 21.73 -8.72 1.67
CA ALA A 160 22.29 -9.13 2.94
C ALA A 160 23.73 -9.68 2.79
N THR A 161 24.52 -9.55 3.86
CA THR A 161 25.90 -10.05 3.88
C THR A 161 26.12 -11.16 4.91
N THR A 162 25.06 -11.49 5.63
CA THR A 162 25.00 -12.56 6.62
C THR A 162 23.67 -13.29 6.50
N LEU A 163 23.65 -14.55 6.93
CA LEU A 163 22.42 -15.35 6.97
C LEU A 163 21.37 -14.76 7.92
N ALA A 164 21.79 -14.06 8.98
CA ALA A 164 20.86 -13.41 9.90
C ALA A 164 20.18 -12.19 9.27
N GLU A 165 20.93 -11.36 8.56
CA GLU A 165 20.36 -10.23 7.78
C GLU A 165 19.44 -10.74 6.68
N ALA A 166 19.81 -11.82 5.99
CA ALA A 166 18.96 -12.43 4.97
C ALA A 166 17.64 -12.98 5.57
N ALA A 167 17.71 -13.53 6.78
CA ALA A 167 16.51 -13.98 7.50
C ALA A 167 15.57 -12.82 7.79
N GLU A 168 16.10 -11.70 8.29
CA GLU A 168 15.35 -10.47 8.56
C GLU A 168 14.72 -9.90 7.28
N ALA A 169 15.47 -9.83 6.19
CA ALA A 169 14.96 -9.38 4.89
C ALA A 169 13.74 -10.20 4.40
N GLY A 170 13.78 -11.52 4.61
CA GLY A 170 12.65 -12.40 4.30
C GLY A 170 11.41 -12.14 5.18
N GLU A 171 11.60 -11.83 6.46
CA GLU A 171 10.51 -11.49 7.38
C GLU A 171 9.89 -10.13 7.03
N ASP A 172 10.73 -9.13 6.78
CA ASP A 172 10.33 -7.77 6.40
C ASP A 172 9.52 -7.79 5.10
N ARG A 173 9.90 -8.64 4.13
CA ARG A 173 9.13 -8.78 2.88
C ARG A 173 7.68 -9.18 3.12
N ILE A 174 7.40 -10.03 4.10
CA ILE A 174 6.02 -10.43 4.44
C ILE A 174 5.26 -9.27 5.07
N VAL A 175 5.92 -8.49 5.94
CA VAL A 175 5.34 -7.29 6.55
C VAL A 175 4.98 -6.27 5.48
N ASP A 176 5.85 -6.08 4.49
CA ASP A 176 5.64 -5.15 3.39
C ASP A 176 4.53 -5.61 2.44
N GLU A 177 4.44 -6.91 2.13
CA GLU A 177 3.33 -7.47 1.36
C GLU A 177 1.98 -7.32 2.07
N GLN A 178 1.93 -7.50 3.40
CA GLN A 178 0.72 -7.25 4.17
C GLN A 178 0.35 -5.76 4.11
N ARG A 179 1.31 -4.87 4.38
CA ARG A 179 1.09 -3.43 4.32
C ARG A 179 0.61 -3.00 2.94
N HIS A 180 1.21 -3.52 1.88
CA HIS A 180 0.81 -3.25 0.51
C HIS A 180 -0.67 -3.60 0.28
N ARG A 181 -1.12 -4.76 0.73
CA ARG A 181 -2.54 -5.15 0.64
C ARG A 181 -3.46 -4.24 1.46
N ASP A 182 -3.07 -3.91 2.70
CA ASP A 182 -3.85 -3.04 3.57
C ASP A 182 -4.01 -1.64 2.94
N LEU A 183 -2.91 -1.09 2.40
CA LEU A 183 -2.91 0.18 1.66
C LEU A 183 -3.78 0.10 0.41
N LEU A 184 -3.71 -0.99 -0.36
CA LEU A 184 -4.58 -1.18 -1.52
C LEU A 184 -6.05 -1.37 -1.14
N ALA A 185 -6.37 -1.86 0.05
CA ALA A 185 -7.75 -2.00 0.51
C ALA A 185 -8.32 -0.66 1.01
N GLU A 186 -7.50 0.12 1.71
CA GLU A 186 -7.88 1.40 2.31
C GLU A 186 -7.88 2.55 1.29
N TYR A 187 -6.84 2.63 0.47
CA TYR A 187 -6.59 3.75 -0.43
C TYR A 187 -6.93 3.40 -1.89
N GLN A 188 -8.22 3.28 -2.17
CA GLN A 188 -8.74 3.19 -3.54
C GLN A 188 -9.93 4.11 -3.73
N VAL A 189 -10.16 4.54 -4.97
CA VAL A 189 -11.26 5.44 -5.30
C VAL A 189 -11.82 5.12 -6.68
N ARG A 190 -13.15 5.12 -6.78
CA ARG A 190 -13.86 4.89 -8.04
C ARG A 190 -13.51 5.94 -9.07
N THR A 191 -13.15 5.50 -10.27
CA THR A 191 -12.80 6.39 -11.38
C THR A 191 -13.91 7.38 -11.75
N ASP A 192 -13.49 8.51 -12.28
CA ASP A 192 -14.35 9.57 -12.81
C ASP A 192 -14.14 9.76 -14.31
N ASP A 193 -15.15 10.26 -15.00
CA ASP A 193 -14.99 10.67 -16.40
C ASP A 193 -13.99 11.82 -16.48
N THR A 194 -13.23 11.90 -17.58
CA THR A 194 -12.29 13.01 -17.79
C THR A 194 -12.85 14.06 -18.75
N THR A 195 -12.54 15.32 -18.49
CA THR A 195 -12.86 16.44 -19.38
C THR A 195 -11.62 17.27 -19.65
N MET A 196 -11.60 17.96 -20.79
CA MET A 196 -10.65 19.06 -20.98
C MET A 196 -11.09 20.23 -20.09
N TRP A 197 -10.13 20.87 -19.44
CA TRP A 197 -10.33 22.06 -18.64
C TRP A 197 -9.21 23.08 -18.93
N PRO A 198 -9.51 24.38 -18.96
CA PRO A 198 -10.83 24.98 -18.87
C PRO A 198 -11.57 24.96 -20.23
N THR A 199 -12.89 24.81 -20.19
CA THR A 199 -13.77 24.83 -21.39
C THR A 199 -14.76 26.01 -21.34
N GLY A 200 -15.42 26.30 -22.46
CA GLY A 200 -16.43 27.37 -22.53
C GLY A 200 -15.87 28.78 -22.24
N LEU A 201 -16.57 29.58 -21.42
CA LEU A 201 -16.15 30.94 -21.06
C LEU A 201 -14.87 30.97 -20.22
N ALA A 202 -14.61 29.93 -19.42
CA ALA A 202 -13.35 29.78 -18.68
C ALA A 202 -12.20 29.46 -19.65
N GLY A 203 -12.44 28.60 -20.64
CA GLY A 203 -11.50 28.31 -21.73
C GLY A 203 -11.11 29.56 -22.53
N TRP A 204 -12.08 30.43 -22.79
CA TRP A 204 -11.84 31.71 -23.47
C TRP A 204 -10.95 32.67 -22.66
N ILE A 205 -11.08 32.70 -21.32
CA ILE A 205 -10.22 33.53 -20.45
C ILE A 205 -8.80 32.94 -20.33
N ALA A 206 -8.69 31.61 -20.30
CA ALA A 206 -7.43 30.88 -20.27
C ALA A 206 -6.58 31.09 -21.53
N GLU A 207 -7.20 31.02 -22.71
CA GLU A 207 -6.54 31.28 -24.00
C GLU A 207 -6.01 32.73 -24.09
N LEU A 208 -6.67 33.68 -23.42
CA LEU A 208 -6.24 35.08 -23.33
C LEU A 208 -5.03 35.30 -22.40
N ARG A 209 -4.70 34.31 -21.56
CA ARG A 209 -3.71 34.37 -20.49
C ARG A 209 -2.64 33.25 -20.57
N ASP A 210 -2.61 32.52 -21.68
CA ASP A 210 -1.68 31.42 -21.94
C ASP A 210 -1.75 30.27 -20.92
N ILE A 211 -2.94 30.03 -20.36
CA ILE A 211 -3.19 28.87 -19.49
C ILE A 211 -3.46 27.66 -20.40
N PRO A 212 -2.62 26.60 -20.37
CA PRO A 212 -2.80 25.45 -21.23
C PRO A 212 -4.09 24.69 -20.90
N GLN A 213 -4.72 24.10 -21.92
CA GLN A 213 -5.80 23.15 -21.70
C GLN A 213 -5.22 21.83 -21.22
N GLU A 214 -5.73 21.33 -20.10
CA GLU A 214 -5.31 20.09 -19.46
C GLU A 214 -6.49 19.12 -19.40
N ARG A 215 -6.19 17.81 -19.39
CA ARG A 215 -7.21 16.78 -19.20
C ARG A 215 -7.29 16.46 -17.71
N LEU A 216 -8.40 16.83 -17.09
CA LEU A 216 -8.67 16.67 -15.67
C LEU A 216 -9.84 15.69 -15.45
N THR A 217 -10.04 15.21 -14.24
CA THR A 217 -11.29 14.52 -13.90
C THR A 217 -12.46 15.51 -13.91
N GLN A 218 -13.67 15.02 -14.16
CA GLN A 218 -14.86 15.85 -14.23
C GLN A 218 -15.11 16.55 -12.90
N THR A 219 -14.92 15.85 -11.79
CA THR A 219 -15.05 16.35 -10.42
C THR A 219 -13.99 17.42 -10.14
N GLU A 220 -12.73 17.20 -10.52
CA GLU A 220 -11.65 18.18 -10.39
C GLU A 220 -11.99 19.48 -11.15
N ALA A 221 -12.44 19.36 -12.40
CA ALA A 221 -12.87 20.49 -13.21
C ALA A 221 -14.05 21.26 -12.59
N GLN A 222 -15.02 20.56 -11.97
CA GLN A 222 -16.14 21.19 -11.28
C GLN A 222 -15.69 21.97 -10.03
N MET A 223 -14.76 21.42 -9.25
CA MET A 223 -14.21 22.08 -8.07
C MET A 223 -13.41 23.34 -8.46
N LEU A 224 -12.63 23.29 -9.55
CA LEU A 224 -11.93 24.47 -10.07
C LEU A 224 -12.90 25.53 -10.59
N ASP A 225 -13.98 25.13 -11.27
CA ASP A 225 -15.03 26.05 -11.73
C ASP A 225 -15.74 26.73 -10.55
N ASP A 226 -16.00 26.01 -9.45
CA ASP A 226 -16.57 26.59 -8.23
C ASP A 226 -15.58 27.53 -7.53
N LEU A 227 -14.30 27.15 -7.44
CA LEU A 227 -13.23 28.01 -6.92
C LEU A 227 -13.15 29.31 -7.73
N GLN A 228 -13.18 29.22 -9.06
CA GLN A 228 -13.21 30.38 -9.97
C GLN A 228 -14.45 31.24 -9.75
N LYS A 229 -15.64 30.66 -9.62
CA LYS A 229 -16.89 31.42 -9.41
C LYS A 229 -16.83 32.23 -8.12
N ARG A 230 -16.20 31.71 -7.08
CA ARG A 230 -16.22 32.33 -5.75
C ARG A 230 -15.02 33.26 -5.50
N LYS A 231 -13.81 32.88 -5.91
CA LYS A 231 -12.57 33.68 -5.72
C LYS A 231 -12.16 34.49 -6.96
N GLY A 232 -12.82 34.27 -8.09
CA GLY A 232 -12.41 34.83 -9.38
C GLY A 232 -11.10 34.21 -9.88
N LEU A 233 -10.47 34.88 -10.85
CA LEU A 233 -9.22 34.41 -11.46
C LEU A 233 -8.03 34.37 -10.50
N LEU A 234 -8.06 35.15 -9.42
CA LEU A 234 -6.99 35.14 -8.40
C LEU A 234 -6.92 33.80 -7.67
N GLY A 235 -8.07 33.16 -7.38
CA GLY A 235 -8.08 31.85 -6.74
C GLY A 235 -7.54 30.74 -7.64
N LEU A 236 -7.76 30.83 -8.96
CA LEU A 236 -7.18 29.90 -9.94
C LEU A 236 -5.67 30.10 -10.11
N GLN A 237 -5.21 31.35 -10.12
CA GLN A 237 -3.77 31.64 -10.17
C GLN A 237 -3.07 31.09 -8.95
N GLU A 238 -3.61 31.33 -7.76
CA GLU A 238 -3.04 30.84 -6.52
C GLU A 238 -3.05 29.31 -6.40
N PHE A 239 -4.10 28.65 -6.89
CA PHE A 239 -4.12 27.18 -6.99
C PHE A 239 -3.04 26.67 -7.94
N GLY A 240 -2.87 27.32 -9.10
CA GLY A 240 -1.82 27.03 -10.06
C GLY A 240 -0.42 27.23 -9.48
N ASP A 241 -0.23 28.30 -8.71
CA ASP A 241 1.03 28.62 -8.03
C ASP A 241 1.35 27.53 -6.99
N ILE A 242 0.38 27.10 -6.16
CA ILE A 242 0.57 26.00 -5.19
C ILE A 242 1.03 24.70 -5.87
N ARG A 243 0.39 24.33 -6.99
CA ARG A 243 0.77 23.14 -7.77
C ARG A 243 2.18 23.28 -8.35
N GLN A 244 2.51 24.44 -8.90
CA GLN A 244 3.81 24.71 -9.50
C GLN A 244 4.93 24.76 -8.47
N ASP A 245 4.67 25.34 -7.29
CA ASP A 245 5.60 25.40 -6.17
C ASP A 245 5.91 23.98 -5.67
N ALA A 246 4.89 23.14 -5.50
CA ALA A 246 5.09 21.76 -5.08
C ALA A 246 5.93 20.96 -6.10
N LEU A 247 5.65 21.10 -7.39
CA LEU A 247 6.47 20.55 -8.46
C LEU A 247 7.91 21.03 -8.38
N HIS A 248 8.12 22.35 -8.35
CA HIS A 248 9.46 22.94 -8.39
C HIS A 248 10.31 22.57 -7.18
N VAL A 249 9.73 22.56 -5.98
CA VAL A 249 10.44 22.12 -4.78
C VAL A 249 10.80 20.65 -4.92
N SER A 250 9.85 19.79 -5.31
CA SER A 250 10.08 18.34 -5.44
C SER A 250 11.18 17.98 -6.43
N GLU A 251 11.34 18.70 -7.55
CA GLU A 251 12.39 18.48 -8.55
C GLU A 251 13.81 18.60 -7.97
N SER A 252 13.96 19.40 -6.90
CA SER A 252 15.24 19.62 -6.22
C SER A 252 15.48 18.66 -5.05
N MET A 253 14.45 17.93 -4.62
CA MET A 253 14.55 16.97 -3.52
C MET A 253 15.16 15.66 -3.99
N PHE A 254 15.82 14.94 -3.07
CA PHE A 254 16.35 13.59 -3.30
C PHE A 254 17.24 13.47 -4.55
N GLU A 255 18.07 14.48 -4.81
CA GLU A 255 18.96 14.56 -5.98
C GLU A 255 18.21 14.50 -7.33
N GLY A 256 16.91 14.83 -7.35
CA GLY A 256 16.05 14.74 -8.53
C GLY A 256 15.66 13.30 -8.90
N LYS A 257 15.83 12.34 -7.99
CA LYS A 257 15.49 10.92 -8.20
C LYS A 257 14.06 10.61 -7.73
N GLY A 258 13.42 9.63 -8.37
CA GLY A 258 12.08 9.18 -7.97
C GLY A 258 10.97 10.21 -8.26
N GLY A 259 11.08 10.95 -9.38
CA GLY A 259 10.10 11.97 -9.78
C GLY A 259 8.72 11.43 -10.17
N THR A 260 8.63 10.12 -10.40
CA THR A 260 7.40 9.35 -10.65
C THR A 260 7.45 8.11 -9.77
N ASP A 261 6.40 7.85 -9.01
CA ASP A 261 6.20 6.68 -8.14
C ASP A 261 7.30 6.46 -7.08
N GLY A 262 8.08 7.50 -6.78
CA GLY A 262 9.23 7.45 -5.86
C GLY A 262 9.25 8.59 -4.85
N HIS A 263 10.39 8.80 -4.19
CA HIS A 263 10.49 9.75 -3.07
C HIS A 263 10.13 11.20 -3.41
N ALA A 264 10.57 11.70 -4.56
CA ALA A 264 10.24 13.06 -4.99
C ALA A 264 8.75 13.20 -5.34
N ASP A 265 8.12 12.14 -5.84
CA ASP A 265 6.68 12.08 -6.07
C ASP A 265 5.88 12.07 -4.76
N ALA A 266 6.23 11.17 -3.84
CA ALA A 266 5.64 11.11 -2.50
C ALA A 266 5.73 12.46 -1.77
N PHE A 267 6.89 13.11 -1.83
CA PHE A 267 7.07 14.46 -1.32
C PHE A 267 6.15 15.48 -2.00
N ARG A 268 6.06 15.45 -3.33
CA ARG A 268 5.24 16.37 -4.12
C ARG A 268 3.77 16.26 -3.72
N HIS A 269 3.24 15.05 -3.63
CA HIS A 269 1.84 14.78 -3.26
C HIS A 269 1.52 15.26 -1.85
N ALA A 270 2.37 14.92 -0.88
CA ALA A 270 2.22 15.36 0.50
C ALA A 270 2.36 16.88 0.64
N TYR A 271 3.34 17.50 -0.01
CA TYR A 271 3.57 18.95 0.09
C TYR A 271 2.46 19.74 -0.61
N TRP A 272 1.98 19.27 -1.77
CA TRP A 272 0.83 19.85 -2.45
C TRP A 272 -0.43 19.82 -1.56
N ASN A 273 -0.70 18.70 -0.90
CA ASN A 273 -1.81 18.58 0.05
C ASN A 273 -1.63 19.45 1.29
N ALA A 274 -0.40 19.60 1.80
CA ALA A 274 -0.11 20.48 2.92
C ALA A 274 -0.43 21.96 2.58
N LEU A 275 0.01 22.43 1.42
CA LEU A 275 -0.27 23.79 0.93
C LEU A 275 -1.76 24.02 0.67
N MET A 276 -2.44 23.04 0.04
CA MET A 276 -3.89 23.11 -0.17
C MET A 276 -4.66 23.14 1.15
N THR A 277 -4.27 22.34 2.14
CA THR A 277 -4.90 22.33 3.47
C THR A 277 -4.74 23.66 4.18
N GLN A 278 -3.55 24.26 4.19
CA GLN A 278 -3.36 25.60 4.76
C GLN A 278 -4.20 26.67 4.06
N ARG A 279 -4.36 26.55 2.74
CA ARG A 279 -5.01 27.59 1.94
C ARG A 279 -6.52 27.48 1.89
N TYR A 280 -7.03 26.27 1.70
CA TYR A 280 -8.42 25.98 1.38
C TYR A 280 -9.10 25.12 2.46
N GLY A 281 -8.38 24.66 3.47
CA GLY A 281 -8.91 23.78 4.50
C GLY A 281 -8.76 22.31 4.14
N GLU A 282 -8.64 21.48 5.18
CA GLU A 282 -8.36 20.05 5.09
C GLU A 282 -9.42 19.30 4.27
N GLN A 283 -10.71 19.57 4.52
CA GLN A 283 -11.79 18.86 3.84
C GLN A 283 -11.79 19.14 2.33
N TRP A 284 -11.57 20.40 1.93
CA TRP A 284 -11.52 20.74 0.50
C TRP A 284 -10.28 20.15 -0.18
N ALA A 285 -9.12 20.23 0.49
CA ALA A 285 -7.89 19.62 -0.02
C ALA A 285 -8.05 18.10 -0.22
N GLY A 286 -8.69 17.42 0.73
CA GLY A 286 -8.98 15.99 0.64
C GLY A 286 -9.93 15.64 -0.51
N GLU A 287 -11.03 16.36 -0.67
CA GLU A 287 -11.97 16.16 -1.79
C GLU A 287 -11.30 16.44 -3.15
N PHE A 288 -10.45 17.47 -3.24
CA PHE A 288 -9.74 17.80 -4.47
C PHE A 288 -8.69 16.76 -4.84
N ALA A 289 -7.84 16.36 -3.88
CA ALA A 289 -6.83 15.34 -4.09
C ALA A 289 -7.49 13.99 -4.46
N THR A 290 -8.58 13.63 -3.78
CA THR A 290 -9.37 12.44 -4.14
C THR A 290 -9.91 12.55 -5.57
N ALA A 291 -10.44 13.71 -5.96
CA ALA A 291 -10.90 13.93 -7.33
C ALA A 291 -9.77 13.78 -8.37
N HIS A 292 -8.56 14.22 -8.05
CA HIS A 292 -7.38 14.07 -8.91
C HIS A 292 -7.03 12.58 -9.15
N GLU A 293 -7.05 11.76 -8.09
CA GLU A 293 -6.71 10.34 -8.17
C GLU A 293 -7.76 9.47 -8.90
N ARG A 294 -8.95 10.01 -9.17
CA ARG A 294 -10.03 9.33 -9.90
C ARG A 294 -9.78 9.19 -11.41
N ASN A 295 -8.60 9.54 -11.91
CA ASN A 295 -8.26 9.38 -13.32
C ASN A 295 -8.34 7.90 -13.75
N PRO A 296 -9.12 7.54 -14.79
CA PRO A 296 -9.31 6.15 -15.22
C PRO A 296 -8.05 5.51 -15.81
N ALA A 297 -7.08 6.33 -16.24
CA ALA A 297 -5.80 5.83 -16.74
C ALA A 297 -4.80 5.47 -15.61
N GLY A 298 -5.06 5.89 -14.36
CA GLY A 298 -4.16 5.62 -13.25
C GLY A 298 -4.20 4.15 -12.83
N HIS A 299 -3.04 3.57 -12.55
CA HIS A 299 -2.95 2.22 -12.00
C HIS A 299 -3.27 2.23 -10.50
N HIS A 300 -3.84 1.15 -9.97
CA HIS A 300 -4.32 1.07 -8.59
C HIS A 300 -3.20 1.23 -7.55
N ILE A 301 -1.99 0.75 -7.83
CA ILE A 301 -0.83 0.85 -6.93
C ILE A 301 -0.35 2.30 -6.74
N PRO A 302 -0.01 3.08 -7.79
CA PRO A 302 0.38 4.47 -7.60
C PRO A 302 -0.76 5.33 -7.02
N VAL A 303 -2.02 5.05 -7.33
CA VAL A 303 -3.12 5.79 -6.67
C VAL A 303 -3.22 5.52 -5.18
N ALA A 304 -2.99 4.29 -4.72
CA ALA A 304 -2.95 4.02 -3.29
C ALA A 304 -1.78 4.76 -2.62
N MET A 305 -0.61 4.79 -3.28
CA MET A 305 0.56 5.57 -2.85
C MET A 305 0.20 7.05 -2.70
N ASP A 306 -0.40 7.63 -3.73
CA ASP A 306 -0.73 9.05 -3.79
C ASP A 306 -1.80 9.42 -2.78
N LEU A 307 -2.89 8.65 -2.66
CA LEU A 307 -3.94 8.88 -1.66
C LEU A 307 -3.40 8.88 -0.22
N HIS A 308 -2.52 7.92 0.12
CA HIS A 308 -1.86 7.87 1.43
C HIS A 308 -0.96 9.09 1.66
N ASN A 309 -0.06 9.38 0.71
CA ASN A 309 0.87 10.51 0.83
C ASN A 309 0.12 11.86 0.88
N ASN A 310 -0.96 11.99 0.11
CA ASN A 310 -1.87 13.12 0.15
C ASN A 310 -2.44 13.31 1.57
N GLU A 311 -2.91 12.25 2.21
CA GLU A 311 -3.42 12.28 3.60
C GLU A 311 -2.37 12.76 4.59
N VAL A 312 -1.17 12.18 4.58
CA VAL A 312 -0.12 12.59 5.52
C VAL A 312 0.26 14.07 5.31
N GLY A 313 0.23 14.56 4.07
CA GLY A 313 0.39 15.98 3.76
C GLY A 313 -0.63 16.87 4.47
N ARG A 314 -1.91 16.47 4.45
CA ARG A 314 -2.99 17.20 5.14
C ARG A 314 -2.82 17.15 6.65
N GLU A 315 -2.45 16.01 7.21
CA GLU A 315 -2.18 15.87 8.65
C GLU A 315 -1.04 16.78 9.12
N ILE A 316 0.05 16.86 8.35
CA ILE A 316 1.19 17.73 8.64
C ILE A 316 0.74 19.20 8.69
N ALA A 317 -0.04 19.65 7.71
CA ALA A 317 -0.56 21.01 7.69
C ALA A 317 -1.56 21.28 8.82
N GLY A 318 -2.46 20.32 9.13
CA GLY A 318 -3.40 20.42 10.23
C GLY A 318 -2.72 20.52 11.60
N ALA A 319 -1.61 19.81 11.79
CA ALA A 319 -0.79 19.89 12.99
C ALA A 319 0.07 21.18 13.06
N ASN A 320 0.29 21.85 11.93
CA ASN A 320 1.16 23.02 11.80
C ASN A 320 0.47 24.16 11.02
N PRO A 321 -0.63 24.73 11.54
CA PRO A 321 -1.46 25.69 10.80
C PRO A 321 -0.75 27.03 10.51
N ASP A 322 0.25 27.39 11.32
CA ASP A 322 0.99 28.65 11.21
C ASP A 322 2.37 28.47 10.52
N ALA A 323 2.72 27.26 10.09
CA ALA A 323 4.01 26.98 9.45
C ALA A 323 4.13 27.69 8.10
N SER A 324 5.32 28.18 7.76
CA SER A 324 5.60 28.68 6.41
C SER A 324 5.62 27.55 5.39
N SER A 325 5.56 27.90 4.10
CA SER A 325 5.73 26.95 2.98
C SER A 325 7.05 26.18 3.08
N GLU A 326 8.13 26.83 3.52
CA GLU A 326 9.44 26.19 3.71
C GLU A 326 9.47 25.28 4.94
N GLU A 327 8.79 25.67 6.02
CA GLU A 327 8.67 24.84 7.22
C GLU A 327 7.83 23.59 6.93
N LEU A 328 6.73 23.72 6.17
CA LEU A 328 5.96 22.57 5.69
C LEU A 328 6.80 21.66 4.79
N ALA A 329 7.57 22.22 3.85
CA ALA A 329 8.47 21.43 3.01
C ALA A 329 9.47 20.62 3.85
N ALA A 330 10.08 21.23 4.87
CA ALA A 330 11.00 20.53 5.77
C ALA A 330 10.30 19.42 6.59
N LEU A 331 9.06 19.65 7.04
CA LEU A 331 8.28 18.65 7.76
C LEU A 331 7.86 17.48 6.87
N VAL A 332 7.56 17.74 5.59
CA VAL A 332 7.26 16.71 4.60
C VAL A 332 8.53 15.93 4.24
N GLU A 333 9.66 16.60 4.05
CA GLU A 333 10.96 15.93 3.86
C GLU A 333 11.26 14.99 5.03
N GLN A 334 11.07 15.48 6.26
CA GLN A 334 11.21 14.65 7.45
C GLN A 334 10.24 13.46 7.45
N ALA A 335 9.00 13.66 7.00
CA ALA A 335 8.03 12.57 6.87
C ALA A 335 8.51 11.46 5.92
N VAL A 336 9.16 11.84 4.81
CA VAL A 336 9.78 10.91 3.87
C VAL A 336 10.95 10.17 4.53
N THR A 337 11.84 10.87 5.24
CA THR A 337 13.00 10.21 5.88
C THR A 337 12.61 9.31 7.04
N ASP A 338 11.52 9.63 7.74
CA ASP A 338 11.03 8.87 8.89
C ASP A 338 10.18 7.66 8.47
N GLY A 339 9.95 7.46 7.17
CA GLY A 339 9.15 6.34 6.65
C GLY A 339 7.65 6.51 6.82
N ARG A 340 7.16 7.75 7.03
CA ARG A 340 5.72 8.04 7.10
C ARG A 340 5.06 8.12 5.72
N MET A 341 5.85 8.33 4.66
CA MET A 341 5.35 8.23 3.29
C MET A 341 5.47 6.78 2.81
N VAL A 342 4.74 6.46 1.75
CA VAL A 342 4.91 5.22 1.00
C VAL A 342 5.44 5.49 -0.40
N VAL A 343 6.27 4.59 -0.91
CA VAL A 343 6.83 4.59 -2.26
C VAL A 343 6.67 3.18 -2.87
N ILE A 344 6.89 3.06 -4.17
CA ILE A 344 6.82 1.76 -4.86
C ILE A 344 8.23 1.21 -5.06
N ASP A 345 8.51 0.02 -4.52
CA ASP A 345 9.77 -0.69 -4.73
C ASP A 345 9.88 -1.27 -6.16
N LYS A 346 10.99 -1.93 -6.48
CA LYS A 346 11.21 -2.53 -7.81
C LYS A 346 10.30 -3.74 -8.11
N ASN A 347 9.61 -4.25 -7.09
CA ASN A 347 8.73 -5.42 -7.14
C ASN A 347 7.26 -5.00 -7.07
N ASP A 348 6.93 -3.78 -7.50
CA ASP A 348 5.58 -3.21 -7.50
C ASP A 348 4.89 -3.20 -6.11
N THR A 349 5.67 -3.22 -5.02
CA THR A 349 5.17 -3.28 -3.65
C THR A 349 5.21 -1.91 -2.99
N LEU A 350 4.16 -1.58 -2.23
CA LEU A 350 4.08 -0.33 -1.48
C LEU A 350 4.84 -0.49 -0.17
N VAL A 351 5.89 0.30 0.00
CA VAL A 351 6.81 0.21 1.13
C VAL A 351 7.02 1.58 1.77
N PRO A 352 7.28 1.66 3.08
CA PRO A 352 7.74 2.88 3.74
C PRO A 352 8.90 3.51 3.01
N SER A 353 8.85 4.83 2.87
CA SER A 353 9.84 5.61 2.11
C SER A 353 11.27 5.52 2.64
N ASN A 354 11.50 5.03 3.86
CA ASN A 354 12.83 4.85 4.44
C ASN A 354 13.41 3.44 4.26
N GLN A 355 12.66 2.49 3.67
CA GLN A 355 13.16 1.14 3.38
C GLN A 355 13.86 1.04 2.02
N VAL A 356 13.63 2.02 1.13
CA VAL A 356 14.24 2.06 -0.22
C VAL A 356 15.01 3.36 -0.37
N ASN A 357 16.22 3.30 -0.94
CA ASN A 357 16.98 4.52 -1.20
C ASN A 357 16.37 5.31 -2.37
N PRO A 358 16.49 6.66 -2.38
CA PRO A 358 16.07 7.45 -3.52
C PRO A 358 16.75 7.02 -4.83
N GLY A 359 15.91 6.74 -5.84
CA GLY A 359 16.34 6.24 -7.15
C GLY A 359 16.46 4.71 -7.24
N GLU A 360 16.15 3.98 -6.16
CA GLU A 360 16.01 2.52 -6.17
C GLU A 360 14.55 2.08 -6.14
N THR A 361 13.60 3.00 -6.33
CA THR A 361 12.17 2.75 -6.52
C THR A 361 11.88 2.21 -7.92
N ARG A 362 10.63 1.80 -8.18
CA ARG A 362 10.15 1.34 -9.50
C ARG A 362 10.55 2.30 -10.64
N ASP A 363 11.08 1.75 -11.74
CA ASP A 363 11.38 2.54 -12.95
C ASP A 363 10.14 2.68 -13.84
N THR A 364 9.19 3.52 -13.43
CA THR A 364 7.95 3.75 -14.20
C THR A 364 8.19 4.42 -15.55
N SER A 365 9.31 5.13 -15.71
CA SER A 365 9.67 5.73 -17.00
C SER A 365 10.11 4.67 -18.01
N GLY A 366 10.85 3.66 -17.56
CA GLY A 366 11.29 2.52 -18.37
C GLY A 366 10.22 1.44 -18.56
N ASP A 367 9.37 1.25 -17.56
CA ASP A 367 8.31 0.23 -17.52
C ASP A 367 6.95 0.83 -17.10
N PRO A 368 6.19 1.43 -18.04
CA PRO A 368 4.96 2.13 -17.70
C PRO A 368 3.85 1.16 -17.26
N TRP A 369 3.03 1.61 -16.32
CA TRP A 369 1.88 0.82 -15.85
C TRP A 369 0.88 0.50 -16.98
N PRO A 370 0.19 -0.66 -16.90
CA PRO A 370 -0.98 -0.93 -17.73
C PRO A 370 -2.05 0.14 -17.55
N THR A 371 -2.77 0.48 -18.63
CA THR A 371 -3.78 1.56 -18.65
C THR A 371 -5.21 1.04 -18.86
N ASP A 372 -5.39 -0.26 -19.03
CA ASP A 372 -6.68 -0.93 -19.21
C ASP A 372 -7.41 -1.21 -17.89
N ASN A 373 -6.68 -1.20 -16.75
CA ASN A 373 -7.16 -1.10 -15.36
C ASN A 373 -8.55 -1.72 -15.08
N PRO A 374 -8.74 -3.04 -15.31
CA PRO A 374 -10.06 -3.66 -15.30
C PRO A 374 -10.77 -3.65 -13.92
N GLY A 375 -10.08 -3.32 -12.82
CA GLY A 375 -10.65 -3.24 -11.47
C GLY A 375 -11.01 -1.82 -11.00
N ARG A 376 -10.51 -0.77 -11.67
CA ARG A 376 -10.60 0.63 -11.19
C ARG A 376 -12.01 1.25 -11.21
N GLY A 377 -12.93 0.64 -11.95
CA GLY A 377 -14.29 1.16 -12.15
C GLY A 377 -15.27 0.87 -11.02
N ASP A 378 -14.95 -0.08 -10.13
CA ASP A 378 -15.85 -0.60 -9.08
C ASP A 378 -15.34 -0.33 -7.64
N ASP A 379 -14.35 0.55 -7.49
CA ASP A 379 -13.74 0.92 -6.19
C ASP A 379 -14.64 1.83 -5.33
N HIS A 380 -14.11 2.34 -4.21
CA HIS A 380 -14.84 3.15 -3.23
C HIS A 380 -15.35 4.47 -3.84
N ASP A 381 -16.66 4.68 -3.78
CA ASP A 381 -17.31 5.93 -4.21
C ASP A 381 -17.18 7.00 -3.11
N PRO A 382 -16.42 8.09 -3.32
CA PRO A 382 -16.25 9.14 -2.32
C PRO A 382 -17.50 10.05 -2.21
N GLY A 383 -18.48 9.91 -3.11
CA GLY A 383 -19.63 10.80 -3.21
C GLY A 383 -19.31 12.11 -3.93
N GLU A 384 -20.28 13.02 -3.95
CA GLU A 384 -20.12 14.35 -4.52
C GLU A 384 -19.35 15.27 -3.57
N PRO A 385 -18.41 16.10 -4.06
CA PRO A 385 -17.72 17.10 -3.24
C PRO A 385 -18.72 18.01 -2.51
N SER A 386 -18.45 18.25 -1.23
CA SER A 386 -19.33 19.00 -0.34
C SER A 386 -18.63 20.18 0.33
N ALA A 387 -17.30 20.15 0.36
CA ALA A 387 -16.47 21.12 1.05
C ALA A 387 -16.41 22.45 0.29
N THR A 388 -16.28 23.52 1.07
CA THR A 388 -16.11 24.87 0.57
C THR A 388 -14.83 25.43 1.16
N PRO A 389 -13.89 25.97 0.37
CA PRO A 389 -12.64 26.53 0.87
C PRO A 389 -12.77 27.46 2.08
N ASP A 390 -12.08 27.15 3.18
CA ASP A 390 -12.27 27.81 4.49
C ASP A 390 -12.09 29.34 4.48
N GLN A 391 -11.34 29.88 3.53
CA GLN A 391 -11.11 31.32 3.38
C GLN A 391 -12.22 32.05 2.59
N TYR A 392 -13.48 31.65 2.73
CA TYR A 392 -14.64 32.33 2.12
C TYR A 392 -15.11 33.58 2.85
#